data_AF-A0A926I6C7-F1
#
_entry.id   AF-A0A926I6C7-F1
#
_cell.length_a   1.000
_cell.length_b   1.000
_cell.length_c   1.000
_cell.angle_alpha   90.00
_cell.angle_beta   90.00
_cell.angle_gamma   90.00
#
_symmetry.space_group_name_H-M   'P 1'
#
loop_
_entity.id
_entity.type
_entity.pdbx_description
1 polymer ?
#
loop_
_entity_poly.entity_id
_entity_poly.type
_entity_poly.pdbx_seq_one_letter_code
_entity_poly.pdbx_strand_id
1 'polypeptide(L)'
;MMKEFWLKKRFSALTASVVMVAAVAISFLGWFLPRPEAAPVSGTPVTTRQLYQAAVEDAVEADSGEVMPLVCVTPDDDMVTWNDAGDKVLMLSWHRYPESYPNGESITLQYGEVWTFTDKEIKAWYQKNKDGVKDWNLRLKQLIGLPEEKEYTHFTAFWVSPEDLLRPAYQTDITKDEMEVSWPENGDVDFKEWFDGNIVWSYFDSAYPWTRLGYTYDWADNGTDYGLTEFIIQNGAPVDIEFTYTNEEFLNWLAA
;
A
#
# COMPACT_ATOMS: atom_id res chain seq x y z
N MET A 1 -8.73 47.83 49.67
CA MET A 1 -9.05 47.61 51.10
C MET A 1 -8.18 46.46 51.59
N MET A 2 -6.91 46.77 51.84
CA MET A 2 -5.99 45.90 52.58
C MET A 2 -6.33 46.04 54.07
N LYS A 3 -6.71 44.94 54.69
CA LYS A 3 -6.58 44.68 56.13
C LYS A 3 -6.17 43.22 56.20
N GLU A 4 -4.89 42.98 56.45
CA GLU A 4 -4.49 42.51 57.78
C GLU A 4 -5.17 41.19 58.16
N PHE A 5 -4.50 40.09 57.81
CA PHE A 5 -4.43 38.95 58.70
C PHE A 5 -2.96 38.48 58.78
N TRP A 6 -2.17 39.28 59.51
CA TRP A 6 -1.24 38.85 60.57
C TRP A 6 -1.30 37.32 60.85
N LEU A 7 -0.25 36.52 61.05
CA LEU A 7 1.16 36.69 61.43
C LEU A 7 1.89 35.36 61.13
N LYS A 8 3.16 35.42 60.74
CA LYS A 8 4.28 35.07 61.65
C LYS A 8 5.62 35.53 61.09
N LYS A 9 6.23 36.41 61.88
CA LYS A 9 7.59 37.00 61.80
C LYS A 9 8.67 35.93 61.60
N ARG A 10 9.56 36.07 60.61
CA ARG A 10 10.83 36.86 60.62
C ARG A 10 11.88 36.38 61.64
N PHE A 11 12.93 35.75 61.11
CA PHE A 11 14.37 35.87 61.46
C PHE A 11 15.13 35.23 60.27
N SER A 12 16.31 35.63 59.80
CA SER A 12 17.15 36.83 59.78
C SER A 12 18.34 36.41 58.88
N ALA A 13 18.76 37.24 57.93
CA ALA A 13 19.93 36.98 57.08
C ALA A 13 21.20 37.66 57.64
N LEU A 14 22.37 37.05 57.39
CA LEU A 14 23.81 37.40 57.60
C LEU A 14 24.49 36.21 58.32
N THR A 15 25.68 35.67 58.00
CA THR A 15 26.89 36.17 57.31
C THR A 15 27.87 35.00 57.06
N ALA A 16 28.54 35.03 55.88
CA ALA A 16 29.96 34.79 55.57
C ALA A 16 30.83 33.67 56.25
N SER A 17 31.26 32.71 55.43
CA SER A 17 32.62 32.22 55.10
C SER A 17 33.68 31.74 56.15
N VAL A 18 34.57 30.84 55.64
CA VAL A 18 35.89 30.30 56.11
C VAL A 18 35.80 29.08 57.07
N VAL A 19 36.47 27.89 56.98
CA VAL A 19 37.77 27.33 56.49
C VAL A 19 37.56 25.80 56.25
N MET A 20 37.77 25.17 55.08
CA MET A 20 38.94 24.47 54.47
C MET A 20 39.68 23.30 55.22
N VAL A 21 39.68 22.10 54.58
CA VAL A 21 40.67 20.94 54.58
C VAL A 21 40.77 20.08 55.88
N ALA A 22 40.85 18.75 55.93
CA ALA A 22 41.34 17.70 55.01
C ALA A 22 40.78 16.30 55.36
N ALA A 23 40.54 15.45 54.36
CA ALA A 23 40.96 14.04 54.34
C ALA A 23 40.67 13.43 52.95
N VAL A 24 41.65 13.52 52.06
CA VAL A 24 41.71 12.78 50.80
C VAL A 24 42.24 11.39 51.10
N ALA A 25 41.49 10.36 50.70
CA ALA A 25 41.90 9.01 50.28
C ALA A 25 40.63 8.13 50.41
N ILE A 26 39.92 7.78 49.34
CA ILE A 26 40.03 6.52 48.57
C ILE A 26 38.80 6.58 47.64
N SER A 27 38.88 6.89 46.35
CA SER A 27 39.01 5.91 45.25
C SER A 27 38.86 6.63 43.89
N PHE A 28 39.92 7.23 43.37
CA PHE A 28 40.01 7.63 41.96
C PHE A 28 40.31 6.40 41.07
N LEU A 29 39.51 5.34 41.21
CA LEU A 29 39.61 4.12 40.39
C LEU A 29 38.27 3.68 39.78
N GLY A 30 37.28 4.58 39.76
CA GLY A 30 35.96 4.34 39.13
C GLY A 30 35.75 5.05 37.78
N TRP A 31 36.70 5.88 37.34
CA TRP A 31 36.52 6.75 36.15
C TRP A 31 37.15 6.22 34.85
N PHE A 32 37.74 5.03 34.87
CA PHE A 32 38.36 4.39 33.69
C PHE A 32 37.82 2.99 33.39
N LEU A 33 36.62 2.64 33.90
CA LEU A 33 35.90 1.51 33.34
C LEU A 33 35.07 2.04 32.16
N PRO A 34 35.25 1.54 30.93
CA PRO A 34 34.30 1.82 29.87
C PRO A 34 32.92 1.41 30.39
N ARG A 35 31.97 2.34 30.32
CA ARG A 35 30.55 2.02 30.47
C ARG A 35 30.30 0.86 29.50
N PRO A 36 29.68 -0.27 29.92
CA PRO A 36 29.26 -1.26 28.96
C PRO A 36 28.39 -0.51 27.95
N GLU A 37 28.89 -0.39 26.73
CA GLU A 37 28.11 0.08 25.61
C GLU A 37 26.90 -0.84 25.59
N ALA A 38 25.72 -0.27 25.81
CA ALA A 38 24.51 -1.02 25.65
C ALA A 38 24.61 -1.62 24.24
N ALA A 39 24.60 -2.95 24.15
CA ALA A 39 24.52 -3.62 22.86
C ALA A 39 23.43 -2.92 22.07
N PRO A 40 23.63 -2.62 20.77
CA PRO A 40 22.58 -2.01 19.97
C PRO A 40 21.33 -2.84 20.21
N VAL A 41 20.27 -2.19 20.71
CA VAL A 41 18.98 -2.83 20.85
C VAL A 41 18.63 -3.22 19.42
N SER A 42 18.82 -4.50 19.08
CA SER A 42 18.33 -5.07 17.85
C SER A 42 16.84 -4.75 17.86
N GLY A 43 16.43 -3.80 17.03
CA GLY A 43 15.04 -3.39 16.95
C GLY A 43 14.17 -4.62 16.79
N THR A 44 13.06 -4.69 17.52
CA THR A 44 12.06 -5.74 17.29
C THR A 44 11.76 -5.76 15.79
N PRO A 45 11.83 -6.93 15.12
CA PRO A 45 11.48 -7.01 13.70
C PRO A 45 10.11 -6.39 13.46
N VAL A 46 10.00 -5.52 12.47
CA VAL A 46 8.72 -4.92 12.09
C VAL A 46 7.78 -6.04 11.67
N THR A 47 6.59 -6.06 12.26
CA THR A 47 5.58 -7.08 11.96
C THR A 47 4.82 -6.74 10.68
N THR A 48 4.25 -7.74 10.00
CA THR A 48 3.38 -7.56 8.83
C THR A 48 2.21 -6.61 9.13
N ARG A 49 1.59 -6.72 10.31
CA ARG A 49 0.55 -5.79 10.76
C ARG A 49 1.04 -4.35 10.84
N GLN A 50 2.26 -4.12 11.32
CA GLN A 50 2.82 -2.76 11.42
C GLN A 50 3.14 -2.19 10.03
N LEU A 51 3.67 -3.01 9.12
CA LEU A 51 3.90 -2.61 7.73
C LEU A 51 2.58 -2.24 7.03
N TYR A 52 1.56 -3.08 7.16
CA TYR A 52 0.25 -2.83 6.56
C TYR A 52 -0.42 -1.58 7.15
N GLN A 53 -0.34 -1.38 8.47
CA GLN A 53 -0.87 -0.17 9.10
C GLN A 53 -0.14 1.09 8.61
N ALA A 54 1.20 1.04 8.49
CA ALA A 54 1.98 2.15 7.97
C ALA A 54 1.58 2.49 6.52
N ALA A 55 1.40 1.47 5.67
CA ALA A 55 0.93 1.66 4.31
C ALA A 55 -0.46 2.33 4.24
N VAL A 56 -1.39 1.95 5.14
CA VAL A 56 -2.71 2.58 5.19
C VAL A 56 -2.62 4.03 5.66
N GLU A 57 -1.78 4.34 6.65
CA GLU A 57 -1.56 5.70 7.15
C GLU A 57 -0.91 6.62 6.10
N ASP A 58 0.05 6.08 5.36
CA ASP A 58 0.80 6.76 4.31
C ASP A 58 -0.10 7.06 3.09
N ALA A 59 -0.85 6.06 2.61
CA ALA A 59 -1.73 6.18 1.46
C ALA A 59 -2.91 7.17 1.63
N VAL A 60 -3.15 7.72 2.84
CA VAL A 60 -4.19 8.75 3.11
C VAL A 60 -3.91 10.04 2.34
N GLU A 61 -2.65 10.36 2.03
CA GLU A 61 -2.27 11.50 1.21
C GLU A 61 -1.68 11.00 -0.11
N ALA A 62 -2.13 11.57 -1.24
CA ALA A 62 -1.53 11.29 -2.54
C ALA A 62 -0.40 12.30 -2.77
N ASP A 63 0.86 11.89 -2.63
CA ASP A 63 2.02 12.76 -2.81
C ASP A 63 2.48 12.79 -4.28
N SER A 64 2.75 13.98 -4.79
CA SER A 64 3.40 14.19 -6.09
C SER A 64 4.77 13.52 -6.22
N GLY A 65 5.46 13.29 -5.09
CA GLY A 65 6.73 12.56 -5.04
C GLY A 65 6.59 11.05 -5.25
N GLU A 66 5.37 10.51 -5.15
CA GLU A 66 5.02 9.10 -5.30
C GLU A 66 4.39 8.80 -6.67
N VAL A 67 4.30 9.81 -7.55
CA VAL A 67 3.87 9.59 -8.93
C VAL A 67 4.93 8.77 -9.67
N MET A 68 4.53 7.56 -10.06
CA MET A 68 5.38 6.59 -10.76
C MET A 68 4.88 6.37 -12.19
N PRO A 69 5.75 5.93 -13.13
CA PRO A 69 5.31 5.50 -14.46
C PRO A 69 4.28 4.36 -14.36
N LEU A 70 3.21 4.47 -15.13
CA LEU A 70 2.11 3.50 -15.15
C LEU A 70 2.06 2.78 -16.49
N VAL A 71 1.53 1.56 -16.49
CA VAL A 71 1.13 0.87 -17.72
C VAL A 71 -0.03 1.62 -18.37
N CYS A 72 0.07 1.83 -19.68
CA CYS A 72 -0.96 2.44 -20.50
C CYS A 72 -1.65 1.38 -21.36
N VAL A 73 -2.98 1.33 -21.33
CA VAL A 73 -3.78 0.42 -22.17
C VAL A 73 -3.81 0.96 -23.60
N THR A 74 -2.72 0.76 -24.32
CA THR A 74 -2.54 1.14 -25.73
C THR A 74 -1.94 -0.03 -26.52
N PRO A 75 -2.09 -0.07 -27.86
CA PRO A 75 -1.48 -1.12 -28.67
C PRO A 75 0.06 -1.14 -28.64
N ASP A 76 0.70 -0.03 -28.28
CA ASP A 76 2.17 0.13 -28.30
C ASP A 76 2.84 -0.16 -26.94
N ASP A 77 2.04 -0.28 -25.86
CA ASP A 77 2.55 -0.65 -24.53
C ASP A 77 2.81 -2.15 -24.46
N ASP A 78 4.06 -2.54 -24.18
CA ASP A 78 4.47 -3.93 -24.19
C ASP A 78 3.98 -4.71 -22.96
N MET A 79 3.44 -4.04 -21.95
CA MET A 79 2.88 -4.63 -20.72
C MET A 79 1.40 -4.99 -20.82
N VAL A 80 0.76 -4.82 -21.98
CA VAL A 80 -0.65 -5.17 -22.20
C VAL A 80 -0.77 -6.28 -23.25
N THR A 81 -1.52 -7.34 -22.95
CA THR A 81 -1.92 -8.34 -23.95
C THR A 81 -3.24 -7.96 -24.58
N TRP A 82 -3.25 -7.79 -25.90
CA TRP A 82 -4.45 -7.63 -26.73
C TRP A 82 -4.85 -8.97 -27.35
N ASN A 83 -6.14 -9.21 -27.50
CA ASN A 83 -6.63 -10.38 -28.24
C ASN A 83 -6.35 -10.27 -29.76
N ASP A 84 -6.58 -11.35 -30.51
CA ASP A 84 -6.31 -11.39 -31.96
C ASP A 84 -7.07 -10.32 -32.76
N ALA A 85 -8.25 -9.91 -32.29
CA ALA A 85 -9.06 -8.87 -32.92
C ALA A 85 -8.60 -7.45 -32.59
N GLY A 86 -7.80 -7.27 -31.54
CA GLY A 86 -7.34 -5.97 -31.06
C GLY A 86 -8.44 -5.13 -30.41
N ASP A 87 -9.53 -5.75 -29.95
CA ASP A 87 -10.68 -5.06 -29.33
C ASP A 87 -10.84 -5.35 -27.83
N LYS A 88 -10.10 -6.32 -27.29
CA LYS A 88 -10.07 -6.64 -25.85
C LYS A 88 -8.66 -6.78 -25.33
N VAL A 89 -8.50 -6.48 -24.05
CA VAL A 89 -7.24 -6.62 -23.30
C VAL A 89 -7.38 -7.63 -22.17
N LEU A 90 -6.27 -8.28 -21.82
CA LEU A 90 -6.22 -9.28 -20.76
C LEU A 90 -5.95 -8.62 -19.41
N MET A 91 -6.86 -8.81 -18.48
CA MET A 91 -6.84 -8.21 -17.14
C MET A 91 -6.96 -9.29 -16.07
N LEU A 92 -6.22 -9.18 -14.98
CA LEU A 92 -6.14 -10.20 -13.93
C LEU A 92 -6.71 -9.72 -12.59
N SER A 93 -7.44 -10.57 -11.87
CA SER A 93 -7.90 -10.26 -10.50
C SER A 93 -7.71 -11.45 -9.57
N TRP A 94 -7.41 -11.17 -8.28
CA TRP A 94 -7.27 -12.19 -7.23
C TRP A 94 -8.50 -12.18 -6.32
N HIS A 95 -9.19 -13.32 -6.20
CA HIS A 95 -10.46 -13.42 -5.50
C HIS A 95 -10.62 -14.81 -4.83
N ARG A 96 -11.79 -15.04 -4.22
CA ARG A 96 -12.15 -16.30 -3.53
C ARG A 96 -13.47 -16.91 -4.01
N TYR A 97 -13.90 -16.53 -5.20
CA TYR A 97 -15.20 -16.85 -5.79
C TYR A 97 -15.05 -17.46 -7.19
N PRO A 98 -14.43 -18.64 -7.34
CA PRO A 98 -14.19 -19.26 -8.65
C PRO A 98 -15.48 -19.52 -9.44
N GLU A 99 -16.55 -19.91 -8.74
CA GLU A 99 -17.85 -20.18 -9.37
C GLU A 99 -18.50 -18.92 -10.00
N SER A 100 -18.05 -17.73 -9.63
CA SER A 100 -18.50 -16.47 -10.25
C SER A 100 -17.82 -16.20 -11.59
N TYR A 101 -16.70 -16.87 -11.87
CA TYR A 101 -15.87 -16.67 -13.06
C TYR A 101 -15.45 -18.02 -13.66
N PRO A 102 -16.39 -18.79 -14.24
CA PRO A 102 -16.10 -20.10 -14.83
C PRO A 102 -15.24 -19.99 -16.10
N ASN A 103 -14.26 -20.89 -16.24
CA ASN A 103 -13.32 -20.93 -17.38
C ASN A 103 -14.04 -21.00 -18.73
N GLY A 104 -13.63 -20.13 -19.66
CA GLY A 104 -14.09 -20.15 -21.05
C GLY A 104 -15.51 -19.61 -21.25
N GLU A 105 -16.16 -19.08 -20.21
CA GLU A 105 -17.49 -18.51 -20.32
C GLU A 105 -17.45 -17.00 -20.59
N SER A 106 -18.46 -16.52 -21.31
CA SER A 106 -18.77 -15.09 -21.44
C SER A 106 -19.82 -14.73 -20.39
N ILE A 107 -19.50 -13.76 -19.53
CA ILE A 107 -20.39 -13.33 -18.45
C ILE A 107 -20.57 -11.80 -18.46
N THR A 108 -21.55 -11.33 -17.72
CA THR A 108 -21.70 -9.92 -17.36
C THR A 108 -21.41 -9.78 -15.87
N LEU A 109 -20.55 -8.84 -15.48
CA LEU A 109 -20.23 -8.59 -14.07
C LEU A 109 -21.47 -8.08 -13.32
N GLN A 110 -21.78 -8.65 -12.15
CA GLN A 110 -23.01 -8.36 -11.39
C GLN A 110 -22.79 -7.92 -9.94
N TYR A 111 -21.55 -7.97 -9.44
CA TYR A 111 -21.24 -7.81 -8.01
C TYR A 111 -20.38 -6.59 -7.69
N GLY A 112 -20.46 -5.55 -8.53
CA GLY A 112 -19.61 -4.37 -8.44
C GLY A 112 -18.46 -4.41 -9.43
N GLU A 113 -17.59 -3.41 -9.33
CA GLU A 113 -16.36 -3.31 -10.09
C GLU A 113 -15.35 -4.40 -9.71
N VAL A 114 -14.55 -4.83 -10.67
CA VAL A 114 -13.46 -5.78 -10.46
C VAL A 114 -12.14 -5.04 -10.51
N TRP A 115 -11.46 -4.97 -9.37
CA TRP A 115 -10.09 -4.45 -9.26
C TRP A 115 -9.12 -5.40 -9.97
N THR A 116 -8.28 -4.83 -10.83
CA THR A 116 -7.50 -5.61 -11.79
C THR A 116 -6.16 -4.96 -12.13
N PHE A 117 -5.26 -5.75 -12.71
CA PHE A 117 -3.94 -5.35 -13.20
C PHE A 117 -3.59 -6.18 -14.45
N THR A 118 -2.56 -5.77 -15.18
CA THR A 118 -2.21 -6.40 -16.46
C THR A 118 -1.43 -7.71 -16.28
N ASP A 119 -1.59 -8.60 -17.25
CA ASP A 119 -0.99 -9.94 -17.25
C ASP A 119 0.55 -9.91 -17.39
N LYS A 120 1.07 -9.00 -18.21
CA LYS A 120 2.51 -8.92 -18.47
C LYS A 120 3.27 -8.16 -17.39
N GLU A 121 2.67 -7.15 -16.75
CA GLU A 121 3.34 -6.44 -15.65
C GLU A 121 3.60 -7.37 -14.46
N ILE A 122 2.60 -8.17 -14.04
CA ILE A 122 2.81 -9.14 -12.96
C ILE A 122 3.80 -10.24 -13.37
N LYS A 123 3.82 -10.67 -14.64
CA LYS A 123 4.82 -11.61 -15.13
C LYS A 123 6.22 -11.02 -15.06
N ALA A 124 6.42 -9.79 -15.53
CA ALA A 124 7.70 -9.09 -15.47
C ALA A 124 8.16 -8.91 -14.02
N TRP A 125 7.26 -8.47 -13.15
CA TRP A 125 7.49 -8.35 -11.72
C TRP A 125 7.88 -9.70 -11.09
N TYR A 126 7.15 -10.78 -11.39
CA TYR A 126 7.43 -12.12 -10.87
C TYR A 126 8.84 -12.59 -11.27
N GLN A 127 9.21 -12.45 -12.54
CA GLN A 127 10.52 -12.89 -13.03
C GLN A 127 11.68 -12.14 -12.34
N LYS A 128 11.48 -10.85 -12.01
CA LYS A 128 12.46 -10.01 -11.32
C LYS A 128 12.56 -10.31 -9.81
N ASN A 129 11.45 -10.72 -9.18
CA ASN A 129 11.33 -10.75 -7.70
C ASN A 129 11.14 -12.15 -7.10
N LYS A 130 11.09 -13.22 -7.89
CA LYS A 130 10.83 -14.60 -7.41
C LYS A 130 11.90 -15.18 -6.48
N ASP A 131 13.13 -14.70 -6.57
CA ASP A 131 14.25 -15.27 -5.82
C ASP A 131 14.10 -14.99 -4.31
N GLY A 132 14.10 -16.06 -3.51
CA GLY A 132 14.03 -15.96 -2.05
C GLY A 132 12.63 -15.77 -1.45
N VAL A 133 11.57 -15.73 -2.27
CA VAL A 133 10.19 -15.70 -1.80
C VAL A 133 9.83 -17.03 -1.15
N LYS A 134 9.48 -16.99 0.15
CA LYS A 134 9.12 -18.19 0.93
C LYS A 134 7.62 -18.41 1.02
N ASP A 135 6.85 -17.33 1.01
CA ASP A 135 5.39 -17.34 1.09
C ASP A 135 4.85 -16.46 -0.03
N TRP A 136 4.42 -17.11 -1.11
CA TRP A 136 3.87 -16.43 -2.27
C TRP A 136 2.51 -15.80 -2.01
N ASN A 137 1.69 -16.41 -1.14
CA ASN A 137 0.39 -15.83 -0.80
C ASN A 137 0.59 -14.52 -0.04
N LEU A 138 1.49 -14.50 0.94
CA LEU A 138 1.84 -13.26 1.64
C LEU A 138 2.43 -12.23 0.67
N ARG A 139 3.38 -12.64 -0.17
CA ARG A 139 4.07 -11.70 -1.07
C ARG A 139 3.16 -11.08 -2.12
N LEU A 140 2.21 -11.86 -2.66
CA LEU A 140 1.21 -11.33 -3.58
C LEU A 140 0.23 -10.40 -2.86
N LYS A 141 -0.15 -10.68 -1.60
CA LYS A 141 -0.98 -9.76 -0.81
C LYS A 141 -0.27 -8.43 -0.58
N GLN A 142 1.02 -8.50 -0.27
CA GLN A 142 1.89 -7.33 -0.20
C GLN A 142 1.84 -6.54 -1.50
N LEU A 143 2.15 -7.20 -2.61
CA LEU A 143 2.26 -6.57 -3.93
C LEU A 143 1.02 -5.79 -4.34
N ILE A 144 -0.17 -6.37 -4.13
CA ILE A 144 -1.43 -5.79 -4.60
C ILE A 144 -2.26 -5.14 -3.49
N GLY A 145 -1.62 -4.72 -2.39
CA GLY A 145 -2.29 -3.93 -1.34
C GLY A 145 -3.32 -4.69 -0.50
N LEU A 146 -3.35 -6.02 -0.56
CA LEU A 146 -4.33 -6.84 0.17
C LEU A 146 -3.90 -7.10 1.62
N PRO A 147 -4.85 -7.17 2.56
CA PRO A 147 -4.58 -7.49 3.96
C PRO A 147 -4.15 -8.96 4.15
N GLU A 148 -3.23 -9.19 5.09
CA GLU A 148 -2.66 -10.51 5.38
C GLU A 148 -3.72 -11.54 5.80
N GLU A 149 -4.72 -11.15 6.59
CA GLU A 149 -5.67 -12.08 7.22
C GLU A 149 -6.80 -12.55 6.29
N LYS A 150 -6.96 -11.93 5.11
CA LYS A 150 -8.01 -12.32 4.16
C LYS A 150 -7.55 -13.45 3.27
N GLU A 151 -8.46 -14.38 2.96
CA GLU A 151 -8.18 -15.50 2.06
C GLU A 151 -8.57 -15.18 0.62
N TYR A 152 -7.65 -15.48 -0.30
CA TYR A 152 -7.81 -15.38 -1.74
C TYR A 152 -7.23 -16.65 -2.35
N THR A 153 -7.99 -17.29 -3.22
CA THR A 153 -7.74 -18.68 -3.64
C THR A 153 -7.59 -18.85 -5.15
N HIS A 154 -8.09 -17.90 -5.93
CA HIS A 154 -8.11 -17.99 -7.38
C HIS A 154 -7.78 -16.67 -8.06
N PHE A 155 -7.00 -16.75 -9.13
CA PHE A 155 -6.78 -15.67 -10.08
C PHE A 155 -7.63 -15.92 -11.32
N THR A 156 -8.38 -14.90 -11.74
CA THR A 156 -9.13 -14.93 -13.00
C THR A 156 -8.51 -13.96 -13.98
N ALA A 157 -8.40 -14.39 -15.25
CA ALA A 157 -8.05 -13.57 -16.38
C ALA A 157 -9.28 -13.27 -17.24
N PHE A 158 -9.51 -11.98 -17.48
CA PHE A 158 -10.66 -11.42 -18.18
C PHE A 158 -10.22 -10.80 -19.50
N TRP A 159 -10.83 -11.21 -20.60
CA TRP A 159 -10.85 -10.40 -21.82
C TRP A 159 -11.95 -9.36 -21.70
N VAL A 160 -11.57 -8.09 -21.70
CA VAL A 160 -12.47 -6.95 -21.48
C VAL A 160 -12.24 -5.85 -22.51
N SER A 161 -13.31 -5.15 -22.90
CA SER A 161 -13.22 -3.98 -23.77
C SER A 161 -12.50 -2.84 -23.03
N PRO A 162 -11.53 -2.14 -23.64
CA PRO A 162 -10.91 -0.96 -23.02
C PRO A 162 -11.90 0.12 -22.60
N GLU A 163 -13.08 0.20 -23.22
CA GLU A 163 -14.11 1.18 -22.85
C GLU A 163 -14.78 0.89 -21.50
N ASP A 164 -14.71 -0.37 -21.05
CA ASP A 164 -15.25 -0.82 -19.76
C ASP A 164 -14.21 -0.72 -18.63
N LEU A 165 -13.01 -0.22 -18.93
CA LEU A 165 -11.93 -0.04 -17.97
C LEU A 165 -11.79 1.42 -17.55
N LEU A 166 -11.53 1.62 -16.27
CA LEU A 166 -11.12 2.91 -15.72
C LEU A 166 -9.89 2.71 -14.84
N ARG A 167 -9.08 3.76 -14.73
CA ARG A 167 -8.07 3.84 -13.69
C ARG A 167 -8.72 4.37 -12.40
N PRO A 168 -8.64 3.66 -11.25
CA PRO A 168 -9.19 4.10 -9.98
C PRO A 168 -8.29 5.17 -9.33
N ALA A 169 -8.17 6.34 -9.97
CA ALA A 169 -7.24 7.40 -9.63
C ALA A 169 -7.75 8.77 -10.06
N TYR A 170 -7.01 9.85 -9.77
CA TYR A 170 -7.35 11.20 -10.21
C TYR A 170 -7.36 11.37 -11.73
N GLN A 171 -6.47 10.66 -12.43
CA GLN A 171 -6.53 10.45 -13.87
C GLN A 171 -7.20 9.10 -14.14
N THR A 172 -8.36 9.10 -14.79
CA THR A 172 -9.13 7.88 -15.06
C THR A 172 -8.81 7.23 -16.41
N ASP A 173 -8.24 8.01 -17.32
CA ASP A 173 -7.91 7.57 -18.68
C ASP A 173 -6.80 6.52 -18.64
N ILE A 174 -7.16 5.29 -19.00
CA ILE A 174 -6.26 4.14 -19.01
C ILE A 174 -5.13 4.26 -20.04
N THR A 175 -5.24 5.19 -20.99
CA THR A 175 -4.26 5.41 -22.06
C THR A 175 -3.14 6.39 -21.66
N LYS A 176 -3.22 6.98 -20.46
CA LYS A 176 -2.25 7.95 -19.95
C LYS A 176 -1.36 7.36 -18.86
N ASP A 177 -0.11 7.80 -18.86
CA ASP A 177 0.93 7.52 -17.86
C ASP A 177 1.08 8.68 -16.85
N GLU A 178 0.73 9.91 -17.25
CA GLU A 178 0.72 11.07 -16.36
C GLU A 178 -0.39 10.97 -15.31
N MET A 179 -0.01 11.03 -14.03
CA MET A 179 -0.91 11.03 -12.89
C MET A 179 -0.98 12.40 -12.21
N GLU A 180 -2.18 12.72 -11.74
CA GLU A 180 -2.46 13.93 -10.96
C GLU A 180 -2.62 13.57 -9.48
N VAL A 181 -2.43 14.55 -8.60
CA VAL A 181 -2.66 14.41 -7.15
C VAL A 181 -3.89 15.19 -6.67
N SER A 182 -4.70 15.67 -7.62
CA SER A 182 -5.91 16.43 -7.34
C SER A 182 -6.95 16.20 -8.41
N TRP A 183 -8.21 16.39 -8.05
CA TRP A 183 -9.32 16.16 -8.96
C TRP A 183 -9.31 17.17 -10.13
N PRO A 184 -9.45 16.73 -11.39
CA PRO A 184 -9.46 17.63 -12.53
C PRO A 184 -10.69 18.55 -12.52
N GLU A 185 -10.53 19.81 -12.96
CA GLU A 185 -11.60 20.83 -12.94
C GLU A 185 -12.88 20.40 -13.68
N ASN A 186 -12.73 19.59 -14.74
CA ASN A 186 -13.82 19.05 -15.54
C ASN A 186 -13.91 17.52 -15.44
N GLY A 187 -13.60 16.94 -14.27
CA GLY A 187 -13.72 15.50 -14.04
C GLY A 187 -15.17 14.99 -14.08
N ASP A 188 -15.32 13.71 -14.36
CA ASP A 188 -16.61 13.02 -14.40
C ASP A 188 -17.29 13.03 -13.01
N VAL A 189 -18.49 13.60 -12.93
CA VAL A 189 -19.20 13.78 -11.65
C VAL A 189 -19.61 12.43 -11.03
N ASP A 190 -20.01 11.46 -11.85
CA ASP A 190 -20.46 10.15 -11.36
C ASP A 190 -19.25 9.34 -10.86
N PHE A 191 -18.13 9.40 -11.59
CA PHE A 191 -16.88 8.81 -11.12
C PHE A 191 -16.39 9.50 -9.84
N LYS A 192 -16.60 10.81 -9.69
CA LYS A 192 -16.24 11.53 -8.46
C LYS A 192 -17.01 11.03 -7.26
N GLU A 193 -18.30 10.78 -7.41
CA GLU A 193 -19.13 10.24 -6.31
C GLU A 193 -18.62 8.85 -5.88
N TRP A 194 -18.31 7.98 -6.84
CA TRP A 194 -17.67 6.70 -6.56
C TRP A 194 -16.31 6.88 -5.87
N PHE A 195 -15.46 7.79 -6.38
CA PHE A 195 -14.12 8.04 -5.86
C PHE A 195 -14.16 8.55 -4.40
N ASP A 196 -15.01 9.52 -4.10
CA ASP A 196 -15.20 10.04 -2.74
C ASP A 196 -15.74 8.95 -1.79
N GLY A 197 -16.65 8.10 -2.28
CA GLY A 197 -17.12 6.92 -1.55
C GLY A 197 -16.00 5.91 -1.28
N ASN A 198 -15.13 5.68 -2.26
CA ASN A 198 -14.00 4.77 -2.12
C ASN A 198 -12.92 5.32 -1.17
N ILE A 199 -12.77 6.64 -1.03
CA ILE A 199 -11.95 7.26 0.03
C ILE A 199 -12.50 6.89 1.40
N VAL A 200 -13.80 7.08 1.63
CA VAL A 200 -14.44 6.75 2.91
C VAL A 200 -14.28 5.27 3.22
N TRP A 201 -14.53 4.42 2.23
CA TRP A 201 -14.38 2.98 2.39
C TRP A 201 -12.94 2.59 2.69
N SER A 202 -11.97 3.07 1.92
CA SER A 202 -10.57 2.62 2.01
C SER A 202 -9.92 2.97 3.36
N TYR A 203 -10.12 4.18 3.87
CA TYR A 203 -9.37 4.66 5.04
C TYR A 203 -10.15 4.68 6.35
N PHE A 204 -11.49 4.69 6.30
CA PHE A 204 -12.33 4.87 7.49
C PHE A 204 -13.19 3.65 7.81
N ASP A 205 -13.87 3.07 6.83
CA ASP A 205 -14.70 1.87 7.03
C ASP A 205 -13.91 0.56 6.89
N SER A 206 -12.81 0.63 6.16
CA SER A 206 -11.80 -0.39 5.96
C SER A 206 -10.43 0.16 6.37
N ALA A 207 -9.39 -0.62 6.10
CA ALA A 207 -8.00 -0.19 6.23
C ALA A 207 -7.27 -0.68 4.97
N TYR A 208 -7.54 -0.05 3.83
CA TYR A 208 -7.00 -0.43 2.53
C TYR A 208 -6.07 0.67 2.01
N PRO A 209 -4.79 0.36 1.70
CA PRO A 209 -3.81 1.34 1.27
C PRO A 209 -4.02 1.70 -0.21
N TRP A 210 -5.17 2.28 -0.56
CA TRP A 210 -5.43 2.76 -1.91
C TRP A 210 -4.62 4.02 -2.19
N THR A 211 -3.79 4.02 -3.21
CA THR A 211 -2.87 5.15 -3.50
C THR A 211 -3.60 6.35 -4.11
N ARG A 212 -4.65 6.09 -4.91
CA ARG A 212 -5.26 7.04 -5.86
C ARG A 212 -4.28 7.53 -6.94
N LEU A 213 -3.13 6.87 -7.07
CA LEU A 213 -2.06 7.21 -8.03
C LEU A 213 -1.98 6.22 -9.20
N GLY A 214 -2.94 5.30 -9.32
CA GLY A 214 -3.05 4.38 -10.45
C GLY A 214 -2.24 3.10 -10.31
N TYR A 215 -1.70 2.81 -9.12
CA TYR A 215 -1.02 1.56 -8.80
C TYR A 215 -1.40 1.04 -7.41
N THR A 216 -1.30 -0.26 -7.19
CA THR A 216 -1.51 -0.91 -5.89
C THR A 216 -0.37 -0.61 -4.93
N TYR A 217 -0.65 -0.38 -3.65
CA TYR A 217 0.41 -0.15 -2.65
C TYR A 217 1.11 -1.47 -2.26
N ASP A 218 2.40 -1.59 -2.52
CA ASP A 218 3.22 -2.71 -2.06
C ASP A 218 3.71 -2.48 -0.62
N TRP A 219 3.00 -3.05 0.35
CA TRP A 219 3.32 -2.81 1.77
C TRP A 219 4.50 -3.65 2.30
N ALA A 220 5.26 -4.35 1.44
CA ALA A 220 6.47 -5.05 1.86
C ALA A 220 7.60 -4.07 2.24
N ASP A 221 8.45 -4.49 3.19
CA ASP A 221 9.70 -3.78 3.51
C ASP A 221 10.76 -4.04 2.41
N ASN A 222 10.60 -3.40 1.25
CA ASN A 222 11.43 -3.60 0.06
C ASN A 222 11.95 -2.30 -0.56
N GLY A 223 11.61 -1.14 0.02
CA GLY A 223 12.06 0.17 -0.41
C GLY A 223 11.25 0.79 -1.55
N THR A 224 10.06 0.28 -1.85
CA THR A 224 9.12 0.90 -2.79
C THR A 224 7.68 0.59 -2.42
N ASP A 225 6.80 1.58 -2.58
CA ASP A 225 5.36 1.42 -2.38
C ASP A 225 4.64 1.03 -3.67
N TYR A 226 5.36 0.96 -4.80
CA TYR A 226 4.80 0.60 -6.08
C TYR A 226 4.61 -0.92 -6.19
N GLY A 227 3.36 -1.35 -6.32
CA GLY A 227 2.99 -2.72 -6.61
C GLY A 227 2.87 -3.00 -8.10
N LEU A 228 1.65 -2.86 -8.63
CA LEU A 228 1.30 -3.02 -10.04
C LEU A 228 0.39 -1.86 -10.45
N THR A 229 0.42 -1.50 -11.73
CA THR A 229 -0.57 -0.57 -12.29
C THR A 229 -1.97 -1.16 -12.12
N GLU A 230 -2.86 -0.37 -11.52
CA GLU A 230 -4.19 -0.80 -11.10
C GLU A 230 -5.27 -0.19 -11.99
N PHE A 231 -6.29 -1.00 -12.26
CA PHE A 231 -7.48 -0.66 -13.03
C PHE A 231 -8.72 -1.23 -12.34
N ILE A 232 -9.89 -0.76 -12.76
CA ILE A 232 -11.17 -1.39 -12.44
C ILE A 232 -11.90 -1.74 -13.74
N ILE A 233 -12.48 -2.94 -13.79
CA ILE A 233 -13.50 -3.29 -14.77
C ILE A 233 -14.84 -2.82 -14.20
N GLN A 234 -15.55 -1.99 -14.95
CA GLN A 234 -16.82 -1.43 -14.51
C GLN A 234 -17.89 -2.51 -14.28
N ASN A 235 -18.73 -2.31 -13.27
CA ASN A 235 -19.87 -3.19 -13.02
C ASN A 235 -20.81 -3.21 -14.24
N GLY A 236 -21.32 -4.40 -14.61
CA GLY A 236 -22.14 -4.57 -15.81
C GLY A 236 -21.36 -4.73 -17.11
N ALA A 237 -20.03 -4.68 -17.08
CA ALA A 237 -19.21 -4.96 -18.26
C ALA A 237 -19.36 -6.42 -18.73
N PRO A 238 -19.47 -6.67 -20.04
CA PRO A 238 -19.32 -8.00 -20.62
C PRO A 238 -17.85 -8.42 -20.66
N VAL A 239 -17.53 -9.60 -20.14
CA VAL A 239 -16.17 -10.15 -20.12
C VAL A 239 -16.16 -11.61 -20.60
N ASP A 240 -15.07 -12.04 -21.21
CA ASP A 240 -14.81 -13.46 -21.47
C ASP A 240 -13.73 -13.96 -20.51
N ILE A 241 -13.96 -15.09 -19.86
CA ILE A 241 -13.02 -15.67 -18.91
C ILE A 241 -12.01 -16.54 -19.66
N GLU A 242 -10.76 -16.08 -19.74
CA GLU A 242 -9.66 -16.84 -20.34
C GLU A 242 -9.27 -18.02 -19.44
N PHE A 243 -9.05 -17.74 -18.17
CA PHE A 243 -8.81 -18.75 -17.15
C PHE A 243 -9.18 -18.26 -15.76
N THR A 244 -9.41 -19.22 -14.87
CA THR A 244 -9.57 -19.11 -13.42
C THR A 244 -8.71 -20.19 -12.82
N TYR A 245 -7.57 -19.78 -12.29
CA TYR A 245 -6.54 -20.65 -11.76
C TYR A 245 -6.52 -20.58 -10.25
N THR A 246 -6.26 -21.72 -9.61
CA THR A 246 -5.83 -21.74 -8.21
C THR A 246 -4.51 -20.96 -8.06
N ASN A 247 -4.16 -20.54 -6.83
CA ASN A 247 -2.89 -19.86 -6.58
C ASN A 247 -1.67 -20.66 -7.09
N GLU A 248 -1.69 -22.00 -7.00
CA GLU A 248 -0.60 -22.86 -7.49
C GLU A 248 -0.51 -22.84 -9.03
N GLU A 249 -1.63 -23.01 -9.72
CA GLU A 249 -1.69 -22.94 -11.18
C GLU A 249 -1.26 -21.56 -11.69
N PHE A 250 -1.66 -20.49 -11.00
CA PHE A 250 -1.26 -19.14 -11.34
C PHE A 250 0.25 -18.93 -11.20
N LEU A 251 0.86 -19.42 -10.11
CA LEU A 251 2.33 -19.36 -9.94
C LEU A 251 3.06 -20.16 -11.03
N ASN A 252 2.53 -21.32 -11.44
CA ASN A 252 3.08 -22.08 -12.56
C ASN A 252 2.96 -21.31 -13.89
N TRP A 253 1.84 -20.61 -14.11
CA TRP A 253 1.64 -19.77 -15.28
C TRP A 253 2.58 -18.55 -15.31
N LEU A 254 2.88 -17.94 -14.16
CA LEU A 254 3.87 -16.88 -14.03
C LEU A 254 5.30 -17.37 -14.32
N ALA A 255 5.61 -18.62 -13.95
CA ALA A 255 6.92 -19.23 -14.14
C ALA A 255 7.20 -19.68 -15.58
N ALA A 256 6.16 -19.89 -16.38
CA ALA A 256 6.22 -20.26 -17.79
C ALA A 256 6.46 -19.04 -18.70
#